data_AF-A0A229SRU7-F1
#
_entry.id   AF-A0A229SRU7-F1
#
_cell.length_a   1.000
_cell.length_b   1.000
_cell.length_c   1.000
_cell.angle_alpha   90.00
_cell.angle_beta   90.00
_cell.angle_gamma   90.00
#
_symmetry.space_group_name_H-M   'P 1'
#
loop_
_entity.id
_entity.type
_entity.pdbx_description
1 polymer ?
#
loop_
_entity_poly.entity_id
_entity_poly.type
_entity_poly.pdbx_seq_one_letter_code
_entity_poly.pdbx_strand_id
1 'polypeptide(L)'
;MTAIGRLVLLLGHLLEEDERAQIGHFLAESVHGIDEADAAPEEQAGDEPDWSYLWHALLSASDHAHRTLALLESERIYFDVSAITESARELRSQINAAYELIAEAHSLDGLVLEAGTTMEEIRTKSTLHRAALVDADLASMRRAPSSETPVWTVDIDEHGGFVATTSAQAADVAPWKFWGSAATAASAAHTLAWFFHDRPPKIVFDPPSSPMPVASNVADADRSPEGPSVAELLARRGAAYAEHVAAVQEARDALRRRTGDAEGFLAERAAELNAADPQRLRHQNVLTALPSGDNRDHLGFANTVMWVPTRLVVGTRHPVWGDFGGHRDETPLDIAVGLLGADDVDAFTLKLFTPKIVLMMAPGWAGPLYRVGYNGNHRVHMARMLELPWLAAAVEVKAVPPSWRIIDLLAIDPDDGTRIDSCNSRMRERTELVTGLLRRGVIDGELAGERGETLRCRRLPAAWLLHQAEYATAVNAVYEDRYPGALAQLGIPLDAGTNPAAWRRWLAEA
;
A
#
# COMPACT_ATOMS: atom_id res chain seq x y z
N MET A 1 25.49 -31.29 -19.72
CA MET A 1 24.69 -32.34 -19.06
C MET A 1 23.67 -31.64 -18.19
N THR A 2 22.38 -31.70 -18.54
CA THR A 2 21.31 -30.93 -17.89
C THR A 2 21.05 -31.41 -16.46
N ALA A 3 20.41 -30.59 -15.62
CA ALA A 3 20.00 -31.00 -14.27
C ALA A 3 19.12 -32.26 -14.31
N ILE A 4 18.24 -32.35 -15.32
CA ILE A 4 17.44 -33.55 -15.63
C ILE A 4 18.33 -34.75 -15.97
N GLY A 5 19.38 -34.55 -16.78
CA GLY A 5 20.36 -35.60 -17.08
C GLY A 5 21.11 -36.11 -15.84
N ARG A 6 21.42 -35.21 -14.88
CA ARG A 6 22.01 -35.61 -13.58
C ARG A 6 21.02 -36.34 -12.69
N LEU A 7 19.75 -35.90 -12.66
CA LEU A 7 18.66 -36.56 -11.92
C LEU A 7 18.41 -37.98 -12.41
N VAL A 8 18.33 -38.16 -13.74
CA VAL A 8 18.14 -39.46 -14.40
C VAL A 8 19.34 -40.38 -14.14
N LEU A 9 20.57 -39.85 -14.15
CA LEU A 9 21.77 -40.62 -13.82
C LEU A 9 21.81 -41.05 -12.34
N LEU A 10 21.38 -40.18 -11.42
CA LEU A 10 21.27 -40.47 -9.98
C LEU A 10 20.19 -41.51 -9.67
N LEU A 11 18.99 -41.35 -10.23
CA LEU A 11 17.89 -42.31 -10.11
C LEU A 11 18.26 -43.66 -10.75
N GLY A 12 19.00 -43.62 -11.86
CA GLY A 12 19.51 -44.81 -12.54
C GLY A 12 20.52 -45.64 -11.74
N HIS A 13 21.11 -45.11 -10.67
CA HIS A 13 22.04 -45.86 -9.80
C HIS A 13 21.39 -46.39 -8.51
N LEU A 14 20.22 -45.88 -8.13
CA LEU A 14 19.60 -46.14 -6.82
C LEU A 14 18.40 -47.10 -6.86
N LEU A 15 17.82 -47.35 -8.04
CA LEU A 15 16.57 -48.10 -8.18
C LEU A 15 16.76 -49.49 -8.80
N GLU A 16 15.93 -50.46 -8.42
CA GLU A 16 15.86 -51.77 -9.11
C GLU A 16 15.42 -51.61 -10.57
N GLU A 17 15.77 -52.57 -11.42
CA GLU A 17 15.67 -52.47 -12.88
C GLU A 17 14.24 -52.19 -13.37
N ASP A 18 13.24 -52.80 -12.73
CA ASP A 18 11.82 -52.65 -13.08
C ASP A 18 11.26 -51.26 -12.69
N GLU A 19 11.67 -50.71 -11.55
CA GLU A 19 11.27 -49.36 -11.09
C GLU A 19 11.99 -48.27 -11.89
N ARG A 20 13.25 -48.52 -12.26
CA ARG A 20 14.03 -47.68 -13.18
C ARG A 20 13.43 -47.67 -14.58
N ALA A 21 12.93 -48.80 -15.05
CA ALA A 21 12.21 -48.90 -16.32
C ALA A 21 10.87 -48.16 -16.24
N GLN A 22 10.14 -48.23 -15.12
CA GLN A 22 8.86 -47.55 -14.97
C GLN A 22 9.00 -46.03 -14.83
N ILE A 23 9.92 -45.54 -14.01
CA ILE A 23 10.24 -44.10 -13.90
C ILE A 23 10.90 -43.61 -15.19
N GLY A 24 11.79 -44.40 -15.78
CA GLY A 24 12.38 -44.14 -17.08
C GLY A 24 11.32 -44.05 -18.19
N HIS A 25 10.30 -44.90 -18.18
CA HIS A 25 9.20 -44.86 -19.14
C HIS A 25 8.25 -43.68 -18.90
N PHE A 26 7.94 -43.33 -17.65
CA PHE A 26 7.13 -42.15 -17.32
C PHE A 26 7.85 -40.83 -17.62
N LEU A 27 9.16 -40.76 -17.33
CA LEU A 27 10.01 -39.62 -17.69
C LEU A 27 10.24 -39.58 -19.21
N ALA A 28 10.40 -40.73 -19.87
CA ALA A 28 10.54 -40.81 -21.33
C ALA A 28 9.22 -40.48 -22.05
N GLU A 29 8.04 -40.92 -21.60
CA GLU A 29 6.74 -40.49 -22.16
C GLU A 29 6.52 -38.99 -21.94
N SER A 30 7.01 -38.43 -20.83
CA SER A 30 7.01 -36.99 -20.61
C SER A 30 7.98 -36.29 -21.58
N VAL A 31 9.19 -36.84 -21.80
CA VAL A 31 10.22 -36.31 -22.69
C VAL A 31 9.96 -36.59 -24.18
N HIS A 32 9.15 -37.58 -24.55
CA HIS A 32 8.85 -37.95 -25.94
C HIS A 32 7.65 -37.19 -26.53
N GLY A 33 6.98 -36.34 -25.74
CA GLY A 33 6.17 -35.24 -26.30
C GLY A 33 7.01 -34.13 -26.98
N ILE A 34 8.35 -34.21 -26.94
CA ILE A 34 9.27 -33.25 -27.55
C ILE A 34 9.34 -33.41 -29.07
N ASP A 35 8.93 -34.54 -29.66
CA ASP A 35 8.87 -34.67 -31.13
C ASP A 35 7.75 -33.80 -31.76
N GLU A 36 6.81 -33.28 -30.95
CA GLU A 36 5.86 -32.23 -31.33
C GLU A 36 6.28 -30.83 -30.83
N ALA A 37 7.44 -30.69 -30.16
CA ALA A 37 8.00 -29.37 -29.91
C ALA A 37 8.53 -28.84 -31.25
N ASP A 38 7.97 -27.70 -31.69
CA ASP A 38 8.40 -26.99 -32.90
C ASP A 38 9.93 -27.02 -32.99
N ALA A 39 10.43 -27.60 -34.10
CA ALA A 39 11.85 -27.69 -34.37
C ALA A 39 12.50 -26.35 -34.04
N ALA A 40 13.61 -26.36 -33.30
CA ALA A 40 14.36 -25.14 -32.98
C ALA A 40 14.47 -24.31 -34.26
N PRO A 41 14.02 -23.04 -34.26
CA PRO A 41 13.93 -22.27 -35.49
C PRO A 41 15.28 -22.32 -36.20
N GLU A 42 15.27 -22.64 -37.51
CA GLU A 42 16.46 -22.47 -38.35
C GLU A 42 16.99 -21.06 -38.11
N GLU A 43 18.29 -20.92 -37.79
CA GLU A 43 18.98 -19.66 -37.48
C GLU A 43 18.34 -18.47 -38.20
N GLN A 44 17.39 -17.81 -37.55
CA GLN A 44 16.74 -16.65 -38.14
C GLN A 44 17.77 -15.53 -38.07
N ALA A 45 18.15 -15.01 -39.24
CA ALA A 45 19.08 -13.88 -39.38
C ALA A 45 18.46 -12.52 -38.96
N GLY A 46 17.60 -12.54 -37.94
CA GLY A 46 17.00 -11.34 -37.33
C GLY A 46 17.61 -11.09 -35.95
N ASP A 47 17.81 -9.82 -35.60
CA ASP A 47 18.40 -9.40 -34.32
C ASP A 47 17.45 -9.60 -33.11
N GLU A 48 16.21 -10.04 -33.33
CA GLU A 48 15.18 -10.17 -32.29
C GLU A 48 14.98 -11.64 -31.87
N PRO A 49 14.90 -11.94 -30.55
CA PRO A 49 14.62 -13.30 -30.07
C PRO A 49 13.25 -13.82 -30.56
N ASP A 50 13.17 -15.11 -30.92
CA ASP A 50 11.87 -15.77 -31.17
C ASP A 50 11.12 -15.97 -29.84
N TRP A 51 10.38 -14.94 -29.45
CA TRP A 51 9.63 -14.89 -28.19
C TRP A 51 8.57 -15.97 -28.08
N SER A 52 7.94 -16.36 -29.19
CA SER A 52 6.94 -17.44 -29.19
C SER A 52 7.59 -18.78 -28.89
N TYR A 53 8.75 -19.06 -29.50
CA TYR A 53 9.52 -20.27 -29.18
C TYR A 53 9.98 -20.29 -27.72
N LEU A 54 10.61 -19.21 -27.23
CA LEU A 54 11.10 -19.11 -25.85
C LEU A 54 9.95 -19.28 -24.84
N TRP A 55 8.79 -18.69 -25.12
CA TRP A 55 7.58 -18.82 -24.32
C TRP A 55 7.12 -20.29 -24.21
N HIS A 56 6.96 -20.96 -25.35
CA HIS A 56 6.53 -22.36 -25.38
C HIS A 56 7.53 -23.29 -24.72
N ALA A 57 8.83 -23.06 -24.90
CA ALA A 57 9.89 -23.83 -24.28
C ALA A 57 9.88 -23.71 -22.74
N LEU A 58 9.70 -22.50 -22.20
CA LEU A 58 9.66 -22.26 -20.75
C LEU A 58 8.39 -22.80 -20.10
N LEU A 59 7.23 -22.64 -20.76
CA LEU A 59 5.97 -23.21 -20.29
C LEU A 59 6.04 -24.74 -20.23
N SER A 60 6.56 -25.37 -21.31
CA SER A 60 6.79 -26.81 -21.34
C SER A 60 7.76 -27.25 -20.24
N ALA A 61 8.87 -26.54 -20.04
CA ALA A 61 9.83 -26.86 -18.97
C ALA A 61 9.21 -26.75 -17.56
N SER A 62 8.34 -25.75 -17.32
CA SER A 62 7.61 -25.59 -16.06
C SER A 62 6.63 -26.74 -15.81
N ASP A 63 5.86 -27.15 -16.83
CA ASP A 63 4.93 -28.28 -16.75
C ASP A 63 5.66 -29.61 -16.46
N HIS A 64 6.82 -29.82 -17.08
CA HIS A 64 7.67 -30.98 -16.81
C HIS A 64 8.20 -30.99 -15.38
N ALA A 65 8.66 -29.83 -14.88
CA ALA A 65 9.11 -29.69 -13.51
C ALA A 65 7.97 -29.94 -12.50
N HIS A 66 6.75 -29.47 -12.80
CA HIS A 66 5.57 -29.72 -11.98
C HIS A 66 5.21 -31.21 -11.91
N ARG A 67 5.18 -31.91 -13.05
CA ARG A 67 4.93 -33.36 -13.12
C ARG A 67 5.98 -34.16 -12.36
N THR A 68 7.26 -33.80 -12.51
CA THR A 68 8.36 -34.44 -11.79
C THR A 68 8.20 -34.27 -10.27
N LEU A 69 7.87 -33.06 -9.81
CA LEU A 69 7.64 -32.80 -8.39
C LEU A 69 6.45 -33.60 -7.84
N ALA A 70 5.33 -33.62 -8.57
CA ALA A 70 4.14 -34.38 -8.18
C ALA A 70 4.41 -35.90 -8.07
N LEU A 71 5.27 -36.43 -8.94
CA LEU A 71 5.73 -37.82 -8.84
C LEU A 71 6.59 -38.03 -7.59
N LEU A 72 7.58 -37.15 -7.35
CA LEU A 72 8.49 -37.24 -6.20
C LEU A 72 7.80 -37.05 -4.84
N GLU A 73 6.71 -36.30 -4.79
CA GLU A 73 5.90 -36.08 -3.59
C GLU A 73 4.82 -37.17 -3.39
N SER A 74 4.73 -38.15 -4.30
CA SER A 74 3.76 -39.23 -4.18
C SER A 74 4.06 -40.15 -3.00
N GLU A 75 3.05 -40.42 -2.17
CA GLU A 75 3.11 -41.37 -1.02
C GLU A 75 3.50 -42.81 -1.42
N ARG A 76 3.61 -43.09 -2.72
CA ARG A 76 3.98 -44.41 -3.26
C ARG A 76 5.48 -44.63 -3.39
N ILE A 77 6.30 -43.61 -3.16
CA ILE A 77 7.77 -43.72 -3.22
C ILE A 77 8.30 -44.14 -1.85
N TYR A 78 8.90 -45.33 -1.78
CA TYR A 78 9.45 -45.91 -0.54
C TYR A 78 10.90 -45.47 -0.22
N PHE A 79 11.50 -44.60 -1.04
CA PHE A 79 12.86 -44.10 -0.89
C PHE A 79 12.87 -42.66 -0.34
N ASP A 80 13.92 -42.29 0.41
CA ASP A 80 14.15 -40.90 0.76
C ASP A 80 14.65 -40.13 -0.46
N VAL A 81 13.72 -39.43 -1.10
CA VAL A 81 13.97 -38.56 -2.26
C VAL A 81 14.05 -37.08 -1.88
N SER A 82 14.11 -36.74 -0.59
CA SER A 82 13.97 -35.35 -0.11
C SER A 82 14.94 -34.37 -0.77
N ALA A 83 16.21 -34.76 -0.96
CA ALA A 83 17.22 -33.92 -1.63
C ALA A 83 16.94 -33.72 -3.13
N ILE A 84 16.40 -34.75 -3.80
CA ILE A 84 16.00 -34.72 -5.21
C ILE A 84 14.76 -33.85 -5.36
N THR A 85 13.78 -34.00 -4.47
CA THR A 85 12.57 -33.17 -4.41
C THR A 85 12.94 -31.71 -4.20
N GLU A 86 13.86 -31.39 -3.29
CA GLU A 86 14.30 -30.02 -3.05
C GLU A 86 15.02 -29.43 -4.28
N SER A 87 15.91 -30.19 -4.91
CA SER A 87 16.58 -29.77 -6.15
C SER A 87 15.58 -29.54 -7.30
N ALA A 88 14.52 -30.36 -7.38
CA ALA A 88 13.45 -30.19 -8.36
C ALA A 88 12.59 -28.95 -8.08
N ARG A 89 12.31 -28.63 -6.80
CA ARG A 89 11.64 -27.39 -6.40
C ARG A 89 12.48 -26.17 -6.76
N GLU A 90 13.78 -26.21 -6.47
CA GLU A 90 14.71 -25.13 -6.81
C GLU A 90 14.76 -24.90 -8.33
N LEU A 91 14.91 -25.96 -9.13
CA LEU A 91 14.91 -25.86 -10.59
C LEU A 91 13.59 -25.31 -11.12
N ARG A 92 12.45 -25.78 -10.61
CA ARG A 92 11.13 -25.23 -10.98
C ARG A 92 11.03 -23.75 -10.64
N SER A 93 11.49 -23.35 -9.46
CA SER A 93 11.53 -21.95 -9.04
C SER A 93 12.38 -21.10 -9.98
N GLN A 94 13.54 -21.60 -10.40
CA GLN A 94 14.41 -20.92 -11.37
C GLN A 94 13.76 -20.80 -12.76
N ILE A 95 13.11 -21.85 -13.26
CA ILE A 95 12.38 -21.82 -14.56
C ILE A 95 11.23 -20.82 -14.51
N ASN A 96 10.43 -20.84 -13.45
CA ASN A 96 9.33 -19.90 -13.28
C ASN A 96 9.83 -18.46 -13.16
N ALA A 97 10.90 -18.21 -12.40
CA ALA A 97 11.50 -16.89 -12.29
C ALA A 97 12.05 -16.39 -13.63
N ALA A 98 12.62 -17.29 -14.46
CA ALA A 98 13.08 -16.94 -15.79
C ALA A 98 11.92 -16.61 -16.74
N TYR A 99 10.86 -17.42 -16.71
CA TYR A 99 9.63 -17.18 -17.46
C TYR A 99 8.97 -15.84 -17.09
N GLU A 100 8.80 -15.58 -15.79
CA GLU A 100 8.20 -14.32 -15.30
C GLU A 100 9.03 -13.12 -15.74
N LEU A 101 10.36 -13.20 -15.63
CA LEU A 101 11.25 -12.14 -16.06
C LEU A 101 11.20 -11.88 -17.57
N ILE A 102 11.12 -12.93 -18.39
CA ILE A 102 11.00 -12.80 -19.85
C ILE A 102 9.64 -12.21 -20.23
N ALA A 103 8.56 -12.70 -19.62
CA ALA A 103 7.21 -12.18 -19.84
C ALA A 103 7.11 -10.69 -19.47
N GLU A 104 7.72 -10.32 -18.34
CA GLU A 104 7.83 -8.94 -17.91
C GLU A 104 8.62 -8.10 -18.92
N ALA A 105 9.83 -8.55 -19.29
CA ALA A 105 10.69 -7.82 -20.22
C ALA A 105 10.01 -7.55 -21.57
N HIS A 106 9.33 -8.57 -22.12
CA HIS A 106 8.56 -8.45 -23.36
C HIS A 106 7.37 -7.48 -23.24
N SER A 107 6.80 -7.33 -22.03
CA SER A 107 5.69 -6.38 -21.79
C SER A 107 6.14 -4.93 -21.60
N LEU A 108 7.44 -4.68 -21.45
CA LEU A 108 8.00 -3.34 -21.27
C LEU A 108 8.20 -2.64 -22.61
N ASP A 109 7.30 -1.71 -22.93
CA ASP A 109 7.36 -0.92 -24.17
C ASP A 109 8.72 -0.21 -24.32
N GLY A 110 9.35 -0.38 -25.48
CA GLY A 110 10.65 0.20 -25.82
C GLY A 110 11.89 -0.51 -25.24
N LEU A 111 11.75 -1.61 -24.49
CA LEU A 111 12.90 -2.40 -24.05
C LEU A 111 13.42 -3.27 -25.21
N VAL A 112 14.67 -3.04 -25.62
CA VAL A 112 15.33 -3.85 -26.66
C VAL A 112 16.27 -4.88 -26.02
N LEU A 113 16.05 -6.16 -26.33
CA LEU A 113 16.89 -7.26 -25.89
C LEU A 113 17.58 -7.90 -27.10
N GLU A 114 18.89 -8.10 -27.00
CA GLU A 114 19.70 -8.67 -28.08
C GLU A 114 19.79 -10.21 -27.92
N ALA A 115 19.93 -10.91 -29.04
CA ALA A 115 20.23 -12.35 -29.01
C ALA A 115 21.50 -12.62 -28.19
N GLY A 116 21.43 -13.60 -27.28
CA GLY A 116 22.55 -13.95 -26.37
C GLY A 116 22.59 -13.16 -25.06
N THR A 117 21.66 -12.23 -24.82
CA THR A 117 21.51 -11.55 -23.52
C THR A 117 21.25 -12.59 -22.42
N THR A 118 22.07 -12.58 -21.37
CA THR A 118 21.93 -13.49 -20.22
C THR A 118 20.72 -13.12 -19.34
N MET A 119 20.22 -14.06 -18.52
CA MET A 119 19.10 -13.77 -17.60
C MET A 119 19.41 -12.63 -16.61
N GLU A 120 20.68 -12.49 -16.20
CA GLU A 120 21.11 -11.41 -15.30
C GLU A 120 21.11 -10.04 -16.00
N GLU A 121 21.53 -10.00 -17.27
CA GLU A 121 21.46 -8.80 -18.09
C GLU A 121 20.01 -8.43 -18.43
N ILE A 122 19.15 -9.40 -18.77
CA ILE A 122 17.70 -9.17 -18.96
C ILE A 122 17.12 -8.55 -17.69
N ARG A 123 17.40 -9.15 -16.52
CA ARG A 123 16.96 -8.61 -15.22
C ARG A 123 17.41 -7.17 -15.07
N THR A 124 18.71 -6.91 -15.23
CA THR A 124 19.29 -5.57 -15.04
C THR A 124 18.68 -4.55 -16.00
N LYS A 125 18.53 -4.89 -17.29
CA LYS A 125 17.94 -4.00 -18.30
C LYS A 125 16.46 -3.74 -18.04
N SER A 126 15.66 -4.78 -17.75
CA SER A 126 14.23 -4.64 -17.40
C SER A 126 14.04 -3.77 -16.16
N THR A 127 14.84 -4.03 -15.12
CA THR A 127 14.86 -3.24 -13.90
C THR A 127 15.17 -1.77 -14.25
N LEU A 128 16.31 -1.45 -14.87
CA LEU A 128 16.68 -0.08 -15.24
C LEU A 128 15.61 0.64 -16.06
N HIS A 129 15.02 -0.05 -17.04
CA HIS A 129 13.95 0.48 -17.86
C HIS A 129 12.70 0.83 -17.04
N ARG A 130 12.31 -0.05 -16.10
CA ARG A 130 11.20 0.22 -15.17
C ARG A 130 11.45 1.46 -14.31
N ALA A 131 12.66 1.66 -13.76
CA ALA A 131 12.96 2.93 -13.07
C ALA A 131 12.85 4.13 -13.99
N ALA A 132 13.36 4.05 -15.22
CA ALA A 132 13.29 5.17 -16.14
C ALA A 132 11.83 5.56 -16.44
N LEU A 133 10.94 4.58 -16.57
CA LEU A 133 9.50 4.82 -16.71
C LEU A 133 8.90 5.46 -15.45
N VAL A 134 9.24 4.95 -14.26
CA VAL A 134 8.81 5.53 -12.98
C VAL A 134 9.25 6.98 -12.83
N ASP A 135 10.51 7.26 -13.13
CA ASP A 135 11.11 8.59 -13.01
C ASP A 135 10.43 9.56 -13.98
N ALA A 136 10.15 9.12 -15.21
CA ALA A 136 9.42 9.91 -16.20
C ALA A 136 7.99 10.23 -15.75
N ASP A 137 7.26 9.22 -15.26
CA ASP A 137 5.87 9.39 -14.81
C ASP A 137 5.80 10.31 -13.57
N LEU A 138 6.66 10.08 -12.57
CA LEU A 138 6.69 10.86 -11.34
C LEU A 138 7.23 12.27 -11.55
N ALA A 139 8.11 12.51 -12.53
CA ALA A 139 8.61 13.86 -12.85
C ALA A 139 7.45 14.82 -13.15
N SER A 140 6.36 14.33 -13.76
CA SER A 140 5.17 15.13 -14.07
C SER A 140 4.35 15.52 -12.82
N MET A 141 4.46 14.77 -11.72
CA MET A 141 3.78 15.04 -10.45
C MET A 141 4.59 15.95 -9.51
N ARG A 142 5.90 16.08 -9.75
CA ARG A 142 6.80 16.82 -8.85
C ARG A 142 6.44 18.31 -8.86
N ARG A 143 5.96 18.80 -7.71
CA ARG A 143 5.88 20.24 -7.46
C ARG A 143 7.24 20.73 -6.98
N ALA A 144 7.64 21.91 -7.46
CA ALA A 144 8.79 22.59 -6.92
C ALA A 144 8.55 22.90 -5.42
N PRO A 145 9.45 22.48 -4.51
CA PRO A 145 9.32 22.85 -3.11
C PRO A 145 9.43 24.37 -2.94
N SER A 146 8.70 24.93 -1.99
CA SER A 146 8.91 26.32 -1.57
C SER A 146 10.28 26.47 -0.91
N SER A 147 10.89 27.66 -0.98
CA SER A 147 12.16 27.97 -0.31
C SER A 147 12.09 27.83 1.21
N GLU A 148 10.90 27.80 1.79
CA GLU A 148 10.65 27.70 3.24
C GLU A 148 10.39 26.26 3.70
N THR A 149 10.28 25.28 2.81
CA THR A 149 9.99 23.90 3.22
C THR A 149 11.24 23.21 3.79
N PRO A 150 11.07 22.34 4.81
CA PRO A 150 12.19 21.66 5.42
C PRO A 150 12.90 20.75 4.41
N VAL A 151 14.22 20.61 4.61
CA VAL A 151 15.02 19.64 3.88
C VAL A 151 14.92 18.29 4.57
N TRP A 152 14.65 17.26 3.77
CA TRP A 152 14.63 15.86 4.15
C TRP A 152 15.77 15.13 3.44
N THR A 153 16.59 14.44 4.22
CA THR A 153 17.66 13.57 3.75
C THR A 153 17.14 12.14 3.71
N VAL A 154 17.26 11.47 2.58
CA VAL A 154 16.82 10.10 2.35
C VAL A 154 18.04 9.22 2.11
N ASP A 155 18.15 8.19 2.93
CA ASP A 155 19.06 7.06 2.75
C ASP A 155 18.23 5.88 2.24
N ILE A 156 18.57 5.32 1.08
CA ILE A 156 17.84 4.24 0.42
C ILE A 156 18.81 3.12 0.03
N ASP A 157 18.49 1.90 0.44
CA ASP A 157 19.30 0.72 0.18
C ASP A 157 18.95 0.09 -1.18
N GLU A 158 19.81 -0.83 -1.64
CA GLU A 158 19.67 -1.57 -2.90
C GLU A 158 18.48 -2.55 -2.96
N HIS A 159 17.83 -2.81 -1.82
CA HIS A 159 16.63 -3.65 -1.66
C HIS A 159 15.35 -2.86 -1.34
N GLY A 160 15.47 -1.54 -1.12
CA GLY A 160 14.35 -0.60 -1.29
C GLY A 160 13.83 -0.05 0.00
N GLY A 161 14.35 -0.58 1.10
CA GLY A 161 14.22 0.03 2.40
C GLY A 161 14.84 1.43 2.36
N PHE A 162 14.13 2.40 2.91
CA PHE A 162 14.68 3.74 3.06
C PHE A 162 14.37 4.29 4.44
N VAL A 163 15.24 5.19 4.90
CA VAL A 163 15.05 6.03 6.08
C VAL A 163 15.14 7.49 5.63
N ALA A 164 14.21 8.31 6.11
CA ALA A 164 14.24 9.74 5.85
C ALA A 164 14.34 10.51 7.17
N THR A 165 15.19 11.52 7.22
CA THR A 165 15.37 12.39 8.39
C THR A 165 15.33 13.84 7.98
N THR A 166 14.94 14.72 8.90
CA THR A 166 15.03 16.17 8.68
C THR A 166 15.97 16.82 9.68
N SER A 167 16.70 17.83 9.22
CA SER A 167 17.55 18.67 10.08
C SER A 167 16.79 19.83 10.72
N ALA A 168 15.56 20.11 10.28
CA ALA A 168 14.72 21.11 10.90
C ALA A 168 14.36 20.70 12.33
N GLN A 169 14.29 21.66 13.25
CA GLN A 169 13.64 21.43 14.54
C GLN A 169 12.17 21.12 14.26
N ALA A 170 11.82 19.84 14.28
CA ALA A 170 10.45 19.41 14.11
C ALA A 170 9.62 19.98 15.27
N ALA A 171 8.56 20.73 14.94
CA ALA A 171 7.51 21.03 15.89
C ALA A 171 7.00 19.71 16.49
N ASP A 172 6.49 19.74 17.72
CA ASP A 172 6.13 18.52 18.46
C ASP A 172 5.08 17.63 17.76
N VAL A 173 4.33 18.19 16.82
CA VAL A 173 3.29 17.51 16.04
C VAL A 173 3.74 17.09 14.63
N ALA A 174 4.94 17.48 14.21
CA ALA A 174 5.49 17.14 12.90
C ALA A 174 6.36 15.87 12.97
N PRO A 175 6.37 15.03 11.93
CA PRO A 175 7.31 13.92 11.87
C PRO A 175 8.75 14.43 11.78
N TRP A 176 9.69 13.74 12.41
CA TRP A 176 11.13 14.02 12.31
C TRP A 176 11.92 12.93 11.59
N LYS A 177 11.30 11.76 11.45
CA LYS A 177 11.91 10.59 10.83
C LYS A 177 10.85 9.74 10.15
N PHE A 178 11.20 9.13 9.02
CA PHE A 178 10.42 8.08 8.38
C PHE A 178 11.31 6.85 8.19
N TRP A 179 10.66 5.70 8.09
CA TRP A 179 11.21 4.53 7.42
C TRP A 179 10.17 4.03 6.42
N GLY A 180 10.56 3.27 5.41
CA GLY A 180 9.62 2.79 4.41
C GLY A 180 10.27 1.88 3.39
N SER A 181 9.51 1.53 2.36
CA SER A 181 10.08 0.93 1.17
C SER A 181 9.51 1.53 -0.11
N ALA A 182 10.35 1.56 -1.14
CA ALA A 182 9.99 1.96 -2.49
C ALA A 182 10.92 1.28 -3.51
N ALA A 183 10.42 1.04 -4.72
CA ALA A 183 11.18 0.39 -5.79
C ALA A 183 12.29 1.28 -6.39
N THR A 184 12.19 2.61 -6.23
CA THR A 184 13.18 3.57 -6.72
C THR A 184 13.35 4.73 -5.76
N ALA A 185 14.46 5.46 -5.90
CA ALA A 185 14.67 6.74 -5.22
C ALA A 185 13.54 7.74 -5.53
N ALA A 186 13.09 7.82 -6.78
CA ALA A 186 11.96 8.70 -7.13
C ALA A 186 10.66 8.29 -6.45
N SER A 187 10.37 7.00 -6.34
CA SER A 187 9.20 6.49 -5.61
C SER A 187 9.31 6.75 -4.11
N ALA A 188 10.50 6.65 -3.51
CA ALA A 188 10.74 7.05 -2.11
C ALA A 188 10.49 8.55 -1.91
N ALA A 189 11.04 9.39 -2.79
CA ALA A 189 10.83 10.83 -2.76
C ALA A 189 9.35 11.20 -2.94
N HIS A 190 8.66 10.55 -3.87
CA HIS A 190 7.23 10.72 -4.09
C HIS A 190 6.41 10.32 -2.86
N THR A 191 6.74 9.19 -2.23
CA THR A 191 6.07 8.72 -1.01
C THR A 191 6.19 9.73 0.14
N LEU A 192 7.38 10.31 0.34
CA LEU A 192 7.58 11.37 1.32
C LEU A 192 6.86 12.66 0.93
N ALA A 193 6.95 13.09 -0.33
CA ALA A 193 6.24 14.27 -0.81
C ALA A 193 4.71 14.13 -0.68
N TRP A 194 4.20 12.91 -0.84
CA TRP A 194 2.78 12.59 -0.66
C TRP A 194 2.32 12.75 0.79
N PHE A 195 3.21 12.55 1.77
CA PHE A 195 2.91 12.86 3.17
C PHE A 195 2.63 14.36 3.35
N PHE A 196 3.46 15.20 2.74
CA PHE A 196 3.40 16.67 2.81
C PHE A 196 2.67 17.25 1.60
N HIS A 197 1.52 16.67 1.24
CA HIS A 197 0.82 16.94 0.00
C HIS A 197 0.55 18.44 -0.27
N ASP A 198 0.28 19.21 0.79
CA ASP A 198 0.04 20.65 0.75
C ASP A 198 1.33 21.45 0.52
N ARG A 199 2.44 21.02 1.12
CA ARG A 199 3.74 21.72 1.11
C ARG A 199 4.89 20.71 0.98
N PRO A 200 5.15 20.19 -0.24
CA PRO A 200 6.18 19.18 -0.44
C PRO A 200 7.56 19.63 0.05
N PRO A 201 8.31 18.78 0.78
CA PRO A 201 9.63 19.11 1.28
C PRO A 201 10.65 19.16 0.15
N LYS A 202 11.79 19.78 0.43
CA LYS A 202 12.98 19.57 -0.38
C LYS A 202 13.60 18.23 0.01
N ILE A 203 13.84 17.37 -0.96
CA ILE A 203 14.39 16.02 -0.74
C ILE A 203 15.83 15.97 -1.28
N VAL A 204 16.73 15.41 -0.48
CA VAL A 204 18.14 15.19 -0.79
C VAL A 204 18.45 13.72 -0.49
N PHE A 205 19.21 13.05 -1.35
CA PHE A 205 19.67 11.69 -1.11
C PHE A 205 21.09 11.71 -0.55
N ASP A 206 21.33 10.98 0.53
CA ASP A 206 22.66 10.79 1.13
C ASP A 206 22.81 9.33 1.62
N PRO A 207 23.64 8.49 0.94
CA PRO A 207 24.47 8.84 -0.21
C PRO A 207 23.63 9.22 -1.45
N PRO A 208 24.21 9.91 -2.45
CA PRO A 208 23.53 10.18 -3.72
C PRO A 208 22.97 8.88 -4.31
N SER A 209 21.70 8.88 -4.69
CA SER A 209 21.01 7.67 -5.14
C SER A 209 21.66 7.07 -6.38
N SER A 210 21.84 5.75 -6.38
CA SER A 210 22.20 5.01 -7.59
C SER A 210 21.08 5.11 -8.63
N PRO A 211 21.39 5.20 -9.93
CA PRO A 211 20.39 5.13 -11.00
C PRO A 211 19.75 3.75 -11.14
N MET A 212 20.32 2.72 -10.48
CA MET A 212 19.74 1.38 -10.50
C MET A 212 18.47 1.36 -9.65
N PRO A 213 17.31 0.98 -10.24
CA PRO A 213 16.14 0.61 -9.47
C PRO A 213 16.50 -0.51 -8.52
N VAL A 214 15.77 -0.47 -7.44
CA VAL A 214 16.04 -1.25 -6.28
C VAL A 214 15.16 -2.51 -6.35
N ALA A 215 15.78 -3.67 -6.15
CA ALA A 215 15.04 -4.93 -6.15
C ALA A 215 13.99 -4.89 -5.03
N SER A 216 12.71 -5.04 -5.37
CA SER A 216 11.63 -5.14 -4.39
C SER A 216 11.64 -6.53 -3.72
N ASN A 217 12.67 -6.85 -2.94
CA ASN A 217 12.51 -7.88 -1.91
C ASN A 217 11.97 -7.21 -0.64
N VAL A 218 10.65 -7.24 -0.49
CA VAL A 218 9.95 -6.61 0.65
C VAL A 218 10.46 -7.11 2.00
N ALA A 219 10.97 -8.35 2.07
CA ALA A 219 11.51 -8.91 3.31
C ALA A 219 12.82 -8.24 3.73
N ASP A 220 13.72 -7.96 2.78
CA ASP A 220 15.00 -7.29 3.06
C ASP A 220 14.83 -5.76 3.18
N ALA A 221 13.72 -5.22 2.64
CA ALA A 221 13.37 -3.80 2.70
C ALA A 221 12.91 -3.28 4.08
N ASP A 222 12.84 -4.13 5.11
CA ASP A 222 12.38 -3.71 6.43
C ASP A 222 13.44 -2.92 7.20
N ARG A 223 13.33 -1.58 7.15
CA ARG A 223 14.11 -0.65 7.99
C ARG A 223 13.35 -0.16 9.23
N SER A 224 12.31 -0.88 9.67
CA SER A 224 11.56 -0.51 10.88
C SER A 224 12.39 -0.39 12.16
N PRO A 225 13.49 -1.15 12.38
CA PRO A 225 14.36 -0.95 13.55
C PRO A 225 15.07 0.41 13.58
N GLU A 226 15.26 1.02 12.41
CA GLU A 226 15.84 2.35 12.26
C GLU A 226 14.77 3.45 12.27
N GLY A 227 13.50 3.08 12.11
CA GLY A 227 12.36 3.99 12.18
C GLY A 227 12.16 4.60 13.57
N PRO A 228 11.40 5.71 13.68
CA PRO A 228 11.06 6.24 14.99
C PRO A 228 10.03 5.35 15.68
N SER A 229 10.07 5.31 17.01
CA SER A 229 9.13 4.56 17.83
C SER A 229 8.19 5.47 18.64
N VAL A 230 7.02 4.95 18.99
CA VAL A 230 6.08 5.66 19.88
C VAL A 230 6.72 5.92 21.26
N ALA A 231 7.59 5.04 21.74
CA ALA A 231 8.32 5.25 22.99
C ALA A 231 9.25 6.47 22.90
N GLU A 232 9.97 6.64 21.78
CA GLU A 232 10.79 7.83 21.54
C GLU A 232 9.94 9.10 21.42
N LEU A 233 8.78 9.05 20.75
CA LEU A 233 7.84 10.16 20.69
C LEU A 233 7.43 10.64 22.08
N LEU A 234 7.04 9.70 22.95
CA LEU A 234 6.60 9.99 24.32
C LEU A 234 7.74 10.55 25.18
N ALA A 235 8.96 10.04 24.99
CA ALA A 235 10.15 10.51 25.73
C ALA A 235 10.49 11.99 25.46
N ARG A 236 10.06 12.56 24.32
CA ARG A 236 10.32 13.97 23.97
C ARG A 236 9.56 14.97 24.84
N ARG A 237 8.43 14.59 25.43
CA ARG A 237 7.60 15.42 26.34
C ARG A 237 7.32 16.85 25.85
N GLY A 238 7.04 16.99 24.56
CA GLY A 238 6.70 18.28 23.94
C GLY A 238 5.31 18.84 24.33
N ALA A 239 4.90 19.93 23.70
CA ALA A 239 3.64 20.62 23.95
C ALA A 239 2.40 19.72 23.80
N ALA A 240 2.35 18.89 22.74
CA ALA A 240 1.25 17.96 22.53
C ALA A 240 1.16 16.89 23.64
N TYR A 241 2.31 16.44 24.17
CA TYR A 241 2.34 15.54 25.33
C TYR A 241 1.80 16.23 26.59
N ALA A 242 2.26 17.46 26.87
CA ALA A 242 1.81 18.22 28.02
C ALA A 242 0.29 18.50 27.97
N GLU A 243 -0.23 18.87 26.81
CA GLU A 243 -1.67 19.06 26.59
C GLU A 243 -2.45 17.75 26.77
N HIS A 244 -1.92 16.64 26.24
CA HIS A 244 -2.54 15.32 26.42
C HIS A 244 -2.61 14.92 27.90
N VAL A 245 -1.51 15.07 28.65
CA VAL A 245 -1.47 14.73 30.09
C VAL A 245 -2.43 15.61 30.89
N ALA A 246 -2.56 16.90 30.55
CA ALA A 246 -3.55 17.78 31.15
C ALA A 246 -4.99 17.30 30.88
N ALA A 247 -5.31 16.91 29.64
CA ALA A 247 -6.62 16.36 29.31
C ALA A 247 -6.89 15.01 30.00
N VAL A 248 -5.88 14.15 30.15
CA VAL A 248 -5.98 12.89 30.93
C VAL A 248 -6.31 13.18 32.39
N GLN A 249 -5.68 14.21 32.98
CA GLN A 249 -5.97 14.65 34.34
C GLN A 249 -7.43 15.14 34.46
N GLU A 250 -7.90 15.97 33.53
CA GLU A 250 -9.27 16.48 33.52
C GLU A 250 -10.31 15.35 33.38
N ALA A 251 -10.04 14.38 32.48
CA ALA A 251 -10.86 13.19 32.31
C ALA A 251 -10.92 12.34 33.59
N ARG A 252 -9.78 12.15 34.28
CA ARG A 252 -9.72 11.46 35.57
C ARG A 252 -10.58 12.17 36.62
N ASP A 253 -10.48 13.50 36.71
CA ASP A 253 -11.24 14.28 37.68
C ASP A 253 -12.74 14.28 37.37
N ALA A 254 -13.13 14.25 36.09
CA ALA A 254 -14.51 14.06 35.67
C ALA A 254 -15.07 12.69 36.09
N LEU A 255 -14.31 11.61 35.86
CA LEU A 255 -14.67 10.26 36.32
C LEU A 255 -14.83 10.19 37.84
N ARG A 256 -13.92 10.83 38.61
CA ARG A 256 -14.00 10.87 40.08
C ARG A 256 -15.26 11.57 40.58
N ARG A 257 -15.70 12.66 39.92
CA ARG A 257 -16.95 13.37 40.26
C ARG A 257 -18.20 12.50 40.09
N ARG A 258 -18.14 11.46 39.25
CA ARG A 258 -19.21 10.47 39.05
C ARG A 258 -19.16 9.30 40.04
N THR A 259 -18.45 9.46 41.16
CA THR A 259 -18.35 8.46 42.23
C THR A 259 -17.89 7.07 41.76
N GLY A 260 -17.14 7.00 40.66
CA GLY A 260 -16.65 5.74 40.10
C GLY A 260 -17.61 5.00 39.16
N ASP A 261 -18.74 5.60 38.77
CA ASP A 261 -19.60 5.09 37.69
C ASP A 261 -18.95 5.35 36.32
N ALA A 262 -17.88 4.60 36.04
CA ALA A 262 -17.12 4.70 34.80
C ALA A 262 -17.95 4.23 33.59
N GLU A 263 -18.74 3.17 33.75
CA GLU A 263 -19.56 2.61 32.68
C GLU A 263 -20.66 3.59 32.24
N GLY A 264 -21.44 4.13 33.20
CA GLY A 264 -22.45 5.13 32.91
C GLY A 264 -21.86 6.40 32.32
N PHE A 265 -20.70 6.84 32.80
CA PHE A 265 -19.98 7.98 32.21
C PHE A 265 -19.58 7.72 30.75
N LEU A 266 -18.99 6.56 30.44
CA LEU A 266 -18.60 6.24 29.07
C LEU A 266 -19.80 6.11 28.13
N ALA A 267 -20.91 5.53 28.59
CA ALA A 267 -22.14 5.44 27.81
C ALA A 267 -22.72 6.82 27.48
N GLU A 268 -22.76 7.74 28.45
CA GLU A 268 -23.18 9.13 28.28
C GLU A 268 -22.29 9.83 27.23
N ARG A 269 -20.97 9.73 27.39
CA ARG A 269 -19.99 10.31 26.47
C ARG A 269 -20.07 9.72 25.06
N ALA A 270 -20.28 8.41 24.93
CA ALA A 270 -20.51 7.78 23.64
C ALA A 270 -21.77 8.30 22.96
N ALA A 271 -22.88 8.44 23.69
CA ALA A 271 -24.14 8.96 23.16
C ALA A 271 -23.99 10.42 22.69
N GLU A 272 -23.37 11.28 23.49
CA GLU A 272 -23.08 12.67 23.14
C GLU A 272 -22.20 12.76 21.88
N LEU A 273 -21.14 11.95 21.80
CA LEU A 273 -20.24 11.93 20.66
C LEU A 273 -20.93 11.43 19.39
N ASN A 274 -21.76 10.38 19.47
CA ASN A 274 -22.54 9.90 18.33
C ASN A 274 -23.59 10.92 17.86
N ALA A 275 -24.07 11.79 18.75
CA ALA A 275 -24.98 12.88 18.38
C ALA A 275 -24.26 14.07 17.73
N ALA A 276 -23.10 14.47 18.27
CA ALA A 276 -22.38 15.66 17.83
C ALA A 276 -21.40 15.40 16.67
N ASP A 277 -20.71 14.26 16.69
CA ASP A 277 -19.65 13.90 15.73
C ASP A 277 -19.63 12.38 15.43
N PRO A 278 -20.70 11.85 14.78
CA PRO A 278 -20.77 10.44 14.40
C PRO A 278 -19.72 10.09 13.35
N GLN A 279 -19.27 8.82 13.31
CA GLN A 279 -18.45 8.34 12.20
C GLN A 279 -19.35 8.19 10.95
N ARG A 280 -19.34 9.21 10.09
CA ARG A 280 -20.24 9.29 8.92
C ARG A 280 -19.86 8.32 7.78
N LEU A 281 -18.66 7.73 7.83
CA LEU A 281 -18.15 6.84 6.80
C LEU A 281 -18.53 5.38 7.09
N ARG A 282 -19.54 4.87 6.36
CA ARG A 282 -19.92 3.45 6.44
C ARG A 282 -18.78 2.50 6.05
N HIS A 283 -17.99 2.88 5.05
CA HIS A 283 -16.86 2.11 4.56
C HIS A 283 -15.56 2.89 4.77
N GLN A 284 -15.00 2.89 5.98
CA GLN A 284 -13.78 3.66 6.28
C GLN A 284 -12.59 3.40 5.32
N ASN A 285 -12.55 2.24 4.67
CA ASN A 285 -11.48 1.90 3.72
C ASN A 285 -11.44 2.85 2.51
N VAL A 286 -12.54 3.52 2.14
CA VAL A 286 -12.58 4.52 1.05
C VAL A 286 -11.63 5.69 1.27
N LEU A 287 -11.20 5.95 2.51
CA LEU A 287 -10.22 7.00 2.77
C LEU A 287 -8.85 6.69 2.17
N THR A 288 -8.47 5.41 2.14
CA THR A 288 -7.10 4.99 1.81
C THR A 288 -7.09 3.86 0.77
N ALA A 289 -8.21 3.62 0.10
CA ALA A 289 -8.31 2.63 -0.96
C ALA A 289 -7.63 3.21 -2.19
N LEU A 290 -6.51 2.62 -2.56
CA LEU A 290 -5.73 3.02 -3.73
C LEU A 290 -5.69 1.84 -4.70
N PRO A 291 -5.97 2.06 -6.00
CA PRO A 291 -5.77 1.02 -6.98
C PRO A 291 -4.27 0.78 -7.15
N SER A 292 -3.92 -0.38 -7.68
CA SER A 292 -2.57 -0.54 -8.23
C SER A 292 -2.38 0.47 -9.35
N GLY A 293 -1.23 1.15 -9.38
CA GLY A 293 -0.87 2.00 -10.51
C GLY A 293 -0.69 1.16 -11.77
N ASP A 294 -0.74 1.81 -12.92
CA ASP A 294 -0.43 1.17 -14.21
C ASP A 294 0.98 0.53 -14.19
N ASN A 295 1.94 1.27 -13.63
CA ASN A 295 3.22 0.74 -13.20
C ASN A 295 3.23 0.49 -11.68
N ARG A 296 3.51 -0.75 -11.28
CA ARG A 296 3.54 -1.19 -9.87
C ARG A 296 4.72 -0.62 -9.09
N ASP A 297 5.76 -0.14 -9.73
CA ASP A 297 6.93 0.45 -9.06
C ASP A 297 6.71 1.85 -8.52
N HIS A 298 5.59 2.46 -8.87
CA HIS A 298 5.12 3.68 -8.21
C HIS A 298 4.70 3.45 -6.77
N LEU A 299 4.46 2.19 -6.38
CA LEU A 299 4.08 1.86 -5.03
C LEU A 299 5.25 2.11 -4.08
N GLY A 300 5.02 2.98 -3.12
CA GLY A 300 5.88 3.15 -1.96
C GLY A 300 5.04 3.25 -0.71
N PHE A 301 5.61 2.81 0.40
CA PHE A 301 5.06 3.00 1.72
C PHE A 301 6.05 3.74 2.60
N ALA A 302 5.54 4.56 3.51
CA ALA A 302 6.31 5.16 4.57
C ALA A 302 5.57 5.04 5.89
N ASN A 303 6.34 4.93 6.96
CA ASN A 303 5.89 4.89 8.34
C ASN A 303 6.62 5.96 9.14
N THR A 304 5.89 6.63 10.01
CA THR A 304 6.44 7.55 11.01
C THR A 304 5.66 7.43 12.31
N VAL A 305 6.04 8.21 13.32
CA VAL A 305 5.27 8.39 14.55
C VAL A 305 5.07 9.87 14.80
N MET A 306 3.89 10.24 15.25
CA MET A 306 3.56 11.63 15.56
C MET A 306 2.37 11.73 16.51
N TRP A 307 2.18 12.91 17.08
CA TRP A 307 0.94 13.27 17.76
C TRP A 307 -0.12 13.62 16.71
N VAL A 308 -1.17 12.80 16.65
CA VAL A 308 -2.31 13.02 15.75
C VAL A 308 -3.49 13.58 16.54
N PRO A 309 -4.10 14.71 16.13
CA PRO A 309 -5.32 15.19 16.76
C PRO A 309 -6.42 14.12 16.68
N THR A 310 -7.05 13.77 17.79
CA THR A 310 -8.06 12.70 17.81
C THR A 310 -9.22 12.98 16.86
N ARG A 311 -9.59 14.26 16.69
CA ARG A 311 -10.66 14.69 15.77
C ARG A 311 -10.38 14.38 14.29
N LEU A 312 -9.13 14.16 13.90
CA LEU A 312 -8.78 13.81 12.52
C LEU A 312 -8.87 12.31 12.25
N VAL A 313 -9.08 11.47 13.28
CA VAL A 313 -9.35 10.04 13.11
C VAL A 313 -10.86 9.86 12.92
N VAL A 314 -11.27 9.72 11.66
CA VAL A 314 -12.69 9.76 11.25
C VAL A 314 -13.24 8.39 10.84
N GLY A 315 -12.40 7.35 10.88
CA GLY A 315 -12.77 5.98 10.57
C GLY A 315 -12.15 4.99 11.53
N THR A 316 -12.97 4.09 12.05
CA THR A 316 -12.57 2.90 12.81
C THR A 316 -13.30 1.67 12.28
N ARG A 317 -12.93 0.47 12.73
CA ARG A 317 -13.64 -0.77 12.37
C ARG A 317 -15.08 -0.80 12.89
N HIS A 318 -15.38 0.02 13.91
CA HIS A 318 -16.67 0.05 14.57
C HIS A 318 -17.32 1.43 14.38
N PRO A 319 -18.31 1.58 13.50
CA PRO A 319 -18.80 2.89 13.05
C PRO A 319 -19.58 3.67 14.11
N VAL A 320 -19.87 3.07 15.26
CA VAL A 320 -20.57 3.70 16.37
C VAL A 320 -19.59 3.84 17.53
N TRP A 321 -19.43 5.05 18.06
CA TRP A 321 -18.54 5.28 19.20
C TRP A 321 -19.05 4.51 20.42
N GLY A 322 -18.13 3.84 21.12
CA GLY A 322 -18.43 2.99 22.29
C GLY A 322 -18.99 1.60 21.98
N ASP A 323 -19.35 1.28 20.72
CA ASP A 323 -19.84 -0.04 20.33
C ASP A 323 -18.73 -0.85 19.65
N PHE A 324 -18.50 -2.09 20.09
CA PHE A 324 -17.51 -2.99 19.51
C PHE A 324 -18.10 -4.32 19.02
N GLY A 325 -19.44 -4.47 19.04
CA GLY A 325 -20.13 -5.65 18.56
C GLY A 325 -19.72 -6.95 19.27
N GLY A 326 -19.42 -6.92 20.56
CA GLY A 326 -18.98 -8.06 21.36
C GLY A 326 -17.47 -8.34 21.30
N HIS A 327 -16.68 -7.53 20.59
CA HIS A 327 -15.24 -7.71 20.50
C HIS A 327 -14.50 -6.93 21.59
N ARG A 328 -14.25 -7.61 22.73
CA ARG A 328 -13.53 -7.06 23.89
C ARG A 328 -14.16 -5.76 24.40
N ASP A 329 -15.49 -5.75 24.52
CA ASP A 329 -16.30 -4.59 24.91
C ASP A 329 -15.90 -4.05 26.30
N GLU A 330 -15.25 -4.85 27.13
CA GLU A 330 -14.71 -4.46 28.44
C GLU A 330 -13.48 -3.52 28.35
N THR A 331 -12.77 -3.51 27.23
CA THR A 331 -11.49 -2.78 27.11
C THR A 331 -11.59 -1.27 27.39
N PRO A 332 -12.58 -0.51 26.88
CA PRO A 332 -12.74 0.89 27.21
C PRO A 332 -13.02 1.12 28.71
N LEU A 333 -13.81 0.22 29.33
CA LEU A 333 -14.07 0.28 30.76
C LEU A 333 -12.80 0.02 31.56
N ASP A 334 -12.00 -0.97 31.18
CA ASP A 334 -10.69 -1.25 31.79
C ASP A 334 -9.75 -0.04 31.70
N ILE A 335 -9.76 0.69 30.58
CA ILE A 335 -8.99 1.92 30.42
C ILE A 335 -9.51 3.02 31.37
N ALA A 336 -10.84 3.21 31.48
CA ALA A 336 -11.43 4.21 32.39
C ALA A 336 -11.13 3.88 33.86
N VAL A 337 -11.28 2.61 34.25
CA VAL A 337 -10.96 2.14 35.61
C VAL A 337 -9.47 2.31 35.89
N GLY A 338 -8.62 1.96 34.92
CA GLY A 338 -7.19 2.19 34.99
C GLY A 338 -6.83 3.67 35.18
N LEU A 339 -7.54 4.58 34.50
CA LEU A 339 -7.36 6.02 34.68
C LEU A 339 -7.84 6.51 36.06
N LEU A 340 -9.00 6.03 36.51
CA LEU A 340 -9.59 6.40 37.79
C LEU A 340 -8.66 6.04 38.97
N GLY A 341 -8.06 4.85 38.89
CA GLY A 341 -7.12 4.32 39.88
C GLY A 341 -5.65 4.72 39.66
N ALA A 342 -5.32 5.44 38.59
CA ALA A 342 -3.96 5.93 38.38
C ALA A 342 -3.65 7.03 39.39
N ASP A 343 -2.57 6.87 40.16
CA ASP A 343 -2.00 7.97 40.96
C ASP A 343 -1.16 8.90 40.07
N ASP A 344 -0.42 8.31 39.14
CA ASP A 344 0.44 8.97 38.17
C ASP A 344 -0.18 8.92 36.75
N VAL A 345 -0.66 10.08 36.29
CA VAL A 345 -1.23 10.25 34.95
C VAL A 345 -0.19 10.18 33.83
N ASP A 346 1.09 10.45 34.15
CA ASP A 346 2.21 10.34 33.23
C ASP A 346 2.44 8.85 32.91
N ALA A 347 2.58 8.02 33.96
CA ALA A 347 2.70 6.56 33.81
C ALA A 347 1.48 5.94 33.12
N PHE A 348 0.27 6.41 33.42
CA PHE A 348 -0.94 5.98 32.70
C PHE A 348 -0.86 6.32 31.20
N THR A 349 -0.45 7.55 30.86
CA THR A 349 -0.31 8.00 29.47
C THR A 349 0.68 7.13 28.70
N LEU A 350 1.83 6.82 29.30
CA LEU A 350 2.81 5.91 28.69
C LEU A 350 2.22 4.51 28.46
N LYS A 351 1.48 3.97 29.44
CA LYS A 351 0.82 2.66 29.32
C LYS A 351 -0.26 2.64 28.24
N LEU A 352 -1.06 3.70 28.13
CA LEU A 352 -2.12 3.83 27.13
C LEU A 352 -1.58 3.65 25.69
N PHE A 353 -0.40 4.20 25.43
CA PHE A 353 0.25 4.17 24.12
C PHE A 353 1.33 3.08 23.95
N THR A 354 1.59 2.26 24.98
CA THR A 354 2.63 1.21 24.92
C THR A 354 2.39 0.21 23.78
N PRO A 355 1.18 -0.39 23.61
CA PRO A 355 0.89 -1.06 22.35
C PRO A 355 0.76 0.00 21.25
N LYS A 356 1.48 -0.08 20.13
CA LYS A 356 1.37 0.94 19.09
C LYS A 356 -0.05 1.03 18.53
N ILE A 357 -0.58 2.25 18.41
CA ILE A 357 -1.77 2.55 17.59
C ILE A 357 -1.27 2.80 16.18
N VAL A 358 -1.83 2.12 15.19
CA VAL A 358 -1.47 2.35 13.79
C VAL A 358 -2.62 3.00 13.05
N LEU A 359 -2.35 4.18 12.49
CA LEU A 359 -3.28 4.96 11.70
C LEU A 359 -2.83 4.93 10.24
N MET A 360 -3.77 4.73 9.33
CA MET A 360 -3.53 4.95 7.91
C MET A 360 -3.97 6.37 7.54
N MET A 361 -3.07 7.10 6.89
CA MET A 361 -3.31 8.47 6.47
C MET A 361 -3.93 8.52 5.06
N ALA A 362 -4.92 9.39 4.92
CA ALA A 362 -5.49 9.81 3.65
C ALA A 362 -5.10 11.27 3.42
N PRO A 363 -4.11 11.55 2.55
CA PRO A 363 -3.70 12.93 2.26
C PRO A 363 -4.83 13.70 1.59
N GLY A 364 -5.02 14.94 2.06
CA GLY A 364 -5.94 15.91 1.50
C GLY A 364 -5.25 17.25 1.34
N TRP A 365 -5.76 18.06 0.43
CA TRP A 365 -5.12 19.31 0.00
C TRP A 365 -4.95 20.37 1.11
N ALA A 366 -5.80 20.36 2.12
CA ALA A 366 -5.83 21.27 3.28
C ALA A 366 -5.24 20.61 4.54
N GLY A 367 -5.02 19.30 4.49
CA GLY A 367 -4.57 18.48 5.61
C GLY A 367 -5.05 17.03 5.48
N PRO A 368 -4.48 16.10 6.25
CA PRO A 368 -4.84 14.69 6.18
C PRO A 368 -6.12 14.35 6.95
N LEU A 369 -6.75 13.25 6.57
CA LEU A 369 -7.64 12.47 7.43
C LEU A 369 -6.97 11.16 7.82
N TYR A 370 -7.43 10.55 8.90
CA TYR A 370 -6.91 9.27 9.38
C TYR A 370 -8.03 8.28 9.63
N ARG A 371 -7.68 7.00 9.46
CA ARG A 371 -8.45 5.88 9.98
C ARG A 371 -7.58 4.93 10.77
N VAL A 372 -8.19 4.15 11.66
CA VAL A 372 -7.49 3.08 12.34
C VAL A 372 -7.15 1.98 11.34
N GLY A 373 -5.85 1.67 11.25
CA GLY A 373 -5.38 0.51 10.50
C GLY A 373 -5.48 -0.74 11.35
N TYR A 374 -4.65 -0.84 12.39
CA TYR A 374 -4.66 -1.97 13.33
C TYR A 374 -4.26 -1.54 14.74
N ASN A 375 -4.63 -2.38 15.71
CA ASN A 375 -4.34 -2.19 17.13
C ASN A 375 -4.76 -0.82 17.70
N GLY A 376 -5.82 -0.19 17.20
CA GLY A 376 -6.19 1.18 17.63
C GLY A 376 -7.62 1.38 18.13
N ASN A 377 -8.57 0.53 17.72
CA ASN A 377 -10.01 0.86 17.81
C ASN A 377 -10.46 1.27 19.22
N HIS A 378 -10.26 0.41 20.22
CA HIS A 378 -10.68 0.70 21.61
C HIS A 378 -10.07 1.99 22.16
N ARG A 379 -8.81 2.27 21.84
CA ARG A 379 -8.10 3.44 22.36
C ARG A 379 -8.47 4.73 21.64
N VAL A 380 -8.76 4.67 20.35
CA VAL A 380 -9.31 5.83 19.63
C VAL A 380 -10.71 6.14 20.13
N HIS A 381 -11.59 5.15 20.26
CA HIS A 381 -12.93 5.34 20.84
C HIS A 381 -12.82 5.96 22.23
N MET A 382 -11.95 5.39 23.07
CA MET A 382 -11.76 5.87 24.43
C MET A 382 -11.23 7.31 24.48
N ALA A 383 -10.22 7.62 23.67
CA ALA A 383 -9.69 8.98 23.58
C ALA A 383 -10.76 9.98 23.13
N ARG A 384 -11.64 9.61 22.20
CA ARG A 384 -12.76 10.48 21.79
C ARG A 384 -13.82 10.64 22.89
N MET A 385 -14.22 9.57 23.56
CA MET A 385 -15.20 9.62 24.66
C MET A 385 -14.68 10.44 25.85
N LEU A 386 -13.39 10.34 26.16
CA LEU A 386 -12.71 11.11 27.21
C LEU A 386 -12.25 12.51 26.78
N GLU A 387 -12.57 12.95 25.56
CA GLU A 387 -12.14 14.25 25.01
C GLU A 387 -10.61 14.47 24.99
N LEU A 388 -9.82 13.39 24.90
CA LEU A 388 -8.37 13.52 24.78
C LEU A 388 -8.03 14.16 23.42
N PRO A 389 -7.18 15.20 23.38
CA PRO A 389 -6.94 15.95 22.15
C PRO A 389 -6.00 15.22 21.18
N TRP A 390 -5.10 14.37 21.70
CA TRP A 390 -4.00 13.79 20.93
C TRP A 390 -3.90 12.27 21.05
N LEU A 391 -3.40 11.63 20.00
CA LEU A 391 -2.95 10.24 19.98
C LEU A 391 -1.47 10.19 19.62
N ALA A 392 -0.66 9.51 20.43
CA ALA A 392 0.66 9.07 20.00
C ALA A 392 0.48 7.81 19.14
N ALA A 393 0.72 7.94 17.83
CA ALA A 393 0.44 6.87 16.88
C ALA A 393 1.57 6.70 15.87
N ALA A 394 1.72 5.47 15.39
CA ALA A 394 2.40 5.21 14.13
C ALA A 394 1.46 5.57 12.97
N VAL A 395 1.98 6.29 11.99
CA VAL A 395 1.23 6.76 10.82
C VAL A 395 1.81 6.12 9.57
N GLU A 396 0.97 5.33 8.90
CA GLU A 396 1.24 4.70 7.63
C GLU A 396 0.77 5.57 6.47
N VAL A 397 1.63 5.78 5.49
CA VAL A 397 1.33 6.46 4.23
C VAL A 397 1.60 5.52 3.08
N LYS A 398 0.65 5.47 2.15
CA LYS A 398 0.81 4.82 0.84
C LYS A 398 0.76 5.90 -0.22
N ALA A 399 1.81 5.97 -1.03
CA ALA A 399 1.87 6.92 -2.12
C ALA A 399 0.80 6.58 -3.17
N VAL A 400 0.19 7.61 -3.73
CA VAL A 400 -0.76 7.49 -4.82
C VAL A 400 0.01 7.39 -6.13
N PRO A 401 -0.21 6.37 -6.97
CA PRO A 401 0.44 6.29 -8.27
C PRO A 401 0.12 7.51 -9.16
N PRO A 402 1.01 7.89 -10.11
CA PRO A 402 0.73 8.94 -11.09
C PRO A 402 -0.32 8.53 -12.14
N SER A 403 -0.54 7.22 -12.35
CA SER A 403 -1.32 6.71 -13.46
C SER A 403 -2.19 5.50 -13.11
N TRP A 404 -3.40 5.46 -13.69
CA TRP A 404 -4.35 4.35 -13.53
C TRP A 404 -5.15 4.12 -14.80
N ARG A 405 -5.36 2.85 -15.15
CA ARG A 405 -6.39 2.50 -16.11
C ARG A 405 -7.76 2.67 -15.47
N ILE A 406 -8.74 3.15 -16.23
CA ILE A 406 -10.11 3.37 -15.72
C ILE A 406 -10.70 2.10 -15.10
N ILE A 407 -10.37 0.92 -15.62
CA ILE A 407 -10.82 -0.36 -15.07
C ILE A 407 -10.27 -0.62 -13.65
N ASP A 408 -9.04 -0.21 -13.35
CA ASP A 408 -8.43 -0.40 -12.03
C ASP A 408 -9.08 0.54 -10.99
N LEU A 409 -9.53 1.73 -11.40
CA LEU A 409 -10.32 2.64 -10.57
C LEU A 409 -11.71 2.09 -10.19
N LEU A 410 -12.16 0.97 -10.75
CA LEU A 410 -13.41 0.33 -10.34
C LEU A 410 -13.23 -0.56 -9.10
N ALA A 411 -11.99 -0.98 -8.81
CA ALA A 411 -11.68 -1.90 -7.72
C ALA A 411 -11.56 -1.19 -6.35
N ILE A 412 -11.51 0.15 -6.33
CA ILE A 412 -11.38 0.92 -5.09
C ILE A 412 -12.72 1.18 -4.40
N ASP A 413 -13.83 1.11 -5.12
CA ASP A 413 -15.14 1.29 -4.52
C ASP A 413 -15.53 0.03 -3.71
N PRO A 414 -16.10 0.20 -2.50
CA PRO A 414 -16.64 -0.90 -1.74
C PRO A 414 -17.67 -1.72 -2.52
N ASP A 415 -17.63 -3.05 -2.35
CA ASP A 415 -18.72 -3.92 -2.76
C ASP A 415 -19.84 -3.83 -1.72
N ASP A 416 -20.92 -3.13 -2.09
CA ASP A 416 -22.11 -2.94 -1.27
C ASP A 416 -23.21 -3.96 -1.58
N GLY A 417 -22.92 -4.98 -2.40
CA GLY A 417 -23.87 -6.01 -2.80
C GLY A 417 -25.01 -5.47 -3.68
N THR A 418 -24.90 -4.24 -4.19
CA THR A 418 -25.84 -3.72 -5.17
C THR A 418 -25.71 -4.47 -6.49
N ARG A 419 -26.78 -4.45 -7.30
CA ARG A 419 -26.81 -5.15 -8.59
C ARG A 419 -25.65 -4.64 -9.45
N ILE A 420 -24.72 -5.54 -9.77
CA ILE A 420 -23.55 -5.22 -10.60
C ILE A 420 -24.05 -4.73 -11.96
N ASP A 421 -24.01 -3.41 -12.17
CA ASP A 421 -24.12 -2.84 -13.50
C ASP A 421 -23.01 -3.42 -14.37
N SER A 422 -23.29 -3.58 -15.67
CA SER A 422 -22.30 -4.14 -16.59
C SER A 422 -20.97 -3.38 -16.46
N CYS A 423 -19.84 -4.09 -16.54
CA CYS A 423 -18.50 -3.49 -16.43
C CYS A 423 -18.36 -2.24 -17.32
N ASN A 424 -18.92 -2.29 -18.55
CA ASN A 424 -18.94 -1.17 -19.49
C ASN A 424 -19.68 0.07 -18.96
N SER A 425 -20.78 -0.08 -18.22
CA SER A 425 -21.50 1.05 -17.61
C SER A 425 -20.65 1.70 -16.53
N ARG A 426 -20.07 0.89 -15.63
CA ARG A 426 -19.19 1.37 -14.56
C ARG A 426 -17.96 2.07 -15.10
N MET A 427 -17.35 1.53 -16.16
CA MET A 427 -16.23 2.17 -16.85
C MET A 427 -16.65 3.53 -17.43
N ARG A 428 -17.80 3.61 -18.11
CA ARG A 428 -18.31 4.88 -18.65
C ARG A 428 -18.54 5.93 -17.56
N GLU A 429 -19.21 5.56 -16.48
CA GLU A 429 -19.46 6.46 -15.35
C GLU A 429 -18.15 6.95 -14.71
N ARG A 430 -17.16 6.06 -14.57
CA ARG A 430 -15.83 6.41 -14.06
C ARG A 430 -15.10 7.37 -15.00
N THR A 431 -15.13 7.11 -16.32
CA THR A 431 -14.59 8.02 -17.35
C THR A 431 -15.26 9.39 -17.29
N GLU A 432 -16.59 9.45 -17.20
CA GLU A 432 -17.35 10.70 -17.11
C GLU A 432 -16.98 11.49 -15.84
N LEU A 433 -16.84 10.81 -14.71
CA LEU A 433 -16.37 11.42 -13.46
C LEU A 433 -14.98 12.03 -13.61
N VAL A 434 -14.02 11.27 -14.14
CA VAL A 434 -12.64 11.75 -14.31
C VAL A 434 -12.58 12.91 -15.30
N THR A 435 -13.32 12.81 -16.41
CA THR A 435 -13.43 13.87 -17.42
C THR A 435 -14.02 15.14 -16.83
N GLY A 436 -15.07 15.02 -16.01
CA GLY A 436 -15.67 16.16 -15.30
C GLY A 436 -14.68 16.82 -14.34
N LEU A 437 -13.93 16.04 -13.57
CA LEU A 437 -12.92 16.55 -12.63
C LEU A 437 -11.79 17.29 -13.35
N LEU A 438 -11.32 16.77 -14.49
CA LEU A 438 -10.32 17.42 -15.35
C LEU A 438 -10.89 18.72 -15.94
N ARG A 439 -12.09 18.68 -16.52
CA ARG A 439 -12.75 19.86 -17.11
C ARG A 439 -12.96 20.98 -16.10
N ARG A 440 -13.30 20.64 -14.85
CA ARG A 440 -13.49 21.59 -13.74
C ARG A 440 -12.17 22.07 -13.12
N GLY A 441 -11.03 21.50 -13.52
CA GLY A 441 -9.71 21.83 -12.96
C GLY A 441 -9.52 21.39 -11.51
N VAL A 442 -10.36 20.48 -11.01
CA VAL A 442 -10.21 19.91 -9.65
C VAL A 442 -8.94 19.08 -9.60
N ILE A 443 -8.75 18.22 -10.60
CA ILE A 443 -7.53 17.46 -10.84
C ILE A 443 -6.82 18.00 -12.08
N ASP A 444 -5.51 17.80 -12.18
CA ASP A 444 -4.72 18.08 -13.40
C ASP A 444 -4.13 16.77 -13.93
N GLY A 445 -4.13 16.61 -15.25
CA GLY A 445 -3.73 15.38 -15.92
C GLY A 445 -4.28 15.28 -17.34
N GLU A 446 -4.33 14.05 -17.84
CA GLU A 446 -4.91 13.70 -19.13
C GLU A 446 -5.47 12.28 -19.09
N LEU A 447 -6.47 12.02 -19.94
CA LEU A 447 -6.92 10.68 -20.28
C LEU A 447 -6.35 10.31 -21.66
N ALA A 448 -5.64 9.19 -21.73
CA ALA A 448 -5.03 8.72 -22.98
C ALA A 448 -5.26 7.21 -23.18
N GLY A 449 -5.23 6.74 -24.43
CA GLY A 449 -5.28 5.32 -24.79
C GLY A 449 -6.52 4.94 -25.61
N GLU A 450 -6.31 4.09 -26.63
CA GLU A 450 -7.36 3.64 -27.56
C GLU A 450 -8.16 2.43 -27.05
N ARG A 451 -7.65 1.69 -26.06
CA ARG A 451 -8.24 0.46 -25.51
C ARG A 451 -8.24 0.49 -23.98
N GLY A 452 -9.19 1.22 -23.41
CA GLY A 452 -9.25 1.46 -21.96
C GLY A 452 -8.40 2.67 -21.61
N GLU A 453 -9.08 3.77 -21.33
CA GLU A 453 -8.42 5.03 -21.03
C GLU A 453 -7.57 4.91 -19.76
N THR A 454 -6.40 5.54 -19.78
CA THR A 454 -5.48 5.66 -18.66
C THR A 454 -5.46 7.11 -18.23
N LEU A 455 -5.82 7.36 -16.97
CA LEU A 455 -5.65 8.65 -16.32
C LEU A 455 -4.19 8.81 -15.93
N ARG A 456 -3.50 9.79 -16.50
CA ARG A 456 -2.18 10.26 -16.06
C ARG A 456 -2.36 11.55 -15.30
N CYS A 457 -2.21 11.51 -13.98
CA CYS A 457 -2.50 12.62 -13.09
C CYS A 457 -1.21 13.35 -12.69
N ARG A 458 -1.15 14.65 -13.00
CA ARG A 458 -0.08 15.55 -12.55
C ARG A 458 -0.41 16.13 -11.17
N ARG A 459 -1.70 16.35 -10.89
CA ARG A 459 -2.17 16.86 -9.59
C ARG A 459 -3.47 16.19 -9.16
N LEU A 460 -3.42 15.46 -8.05
CA LEU A 460 -4.58 14.88 -7.38
C LEU A 460 -4.71 15.44 -5.95
N PRO A 461 -5.65 16.36 -5.66
CA PRO A 461 -5.77 16.96 -4.33
C PRO A 461 -6.11 15.98 -3.20
N ALA A 462 -6.81 14.90 -3.54
CA ALA A 462 -7.14 13.81 -2.63
C ALA A 462 -7.56 12.58 -3.44
N ALA A 463 -7.08 11.39 -3.06
CA ALA A 463 -7.35 10.16 -3.80
C ALA A 463 -8.83 9.78 -3.81
N TRP A 464 -9.56 10.08 -2.73
CA TRP A 464 -10.97 9.70 -2.60
C TRP A 464 -11.90 10.41 -3.60
N LEU A 465 -11.44 11.48 -4.25
CA LEU A 465 -12.19 12.16 -5.32
C LEU A 465 -12.39 11.25 -6.54
N LEU A 466 -11.56 10.22 -6.69
CA LEU A 466 -11.66 9.23 -7.75
C LEU A 466 -12.63 8.08 -7.44
N HIS A 467 -13.32 8.10 -6.30
CA HIS A 467 -14.39 7.13 -5.99
C HIS A 467 -15.71 7.45 -6.68
N GLN A 468 -16.68 6.54 -6.61
CA GLN A 468 -18.07 6.86 -7.01
C GLN A 468 -18.61 8.04 -6.18
N ALA A 469 -19.62 8.72 -6.73
CA ALA A 469 -20.21 9.92 -6.16
C ALA A 469 -20.63 9.73 -4.69
N GLU A 470 -21.21 8.58 -4.36
CA GLU A 470 -21.65 8.21 -3.02
C GLU A 470 -20.50 8.29 -2.00
N TYR A 471 -19.36 7.69 -2.34
CA TYR A 471 -18.22 7.61 -1.44
C TYR A 471 -17.41 8.91 -1.44
N ALA A 472 -17.16 9.50 -2.60
CA ALA A 472 -16.43 10.76 -2.72
C ALA A 472 -17.13 11.88 -1.93
N THR A 473 -18.45 12.02 -2.09
CA THR A 473 -19.21 13.07 -1.38
C THR A 473 -19.37 12.81 0.11
N ALA A 474 -19.45 11.53 0.54
CA ALA A 474 -19.44 11.18 1.95
C ALA A 474 -18.11 11.58 2.62
N VAL A 475 -16.97 11.31 1.96
CA VAL A 475 -15.65 11.74 2.46
C VAL A 475 -15.54 13.26 2.44
N ASN A 476 -15.97 13.93 1.36
CA ASN A 476 -15.96 15.39 1.26
C ASN A 476 -16.76 16.07 2.38
N ALA A 477 -17.91 15.51 2.77
CA ALA A 477 -18.71 16.04 3.87
C ALA A 477 -17.99 15.95 5.23
N VAL A 478 -17.27 14.85 5.48
CA VAL A 478 -16.40 14.71 6.66
C VAL A 478 -15.20 15.64 6.57
N TYR A 479 -14.62 15.76 5.38
CA TYR A 479 -13.44 16.58 5.15
C TYR A 479 -13.72 18.07 5.37
N GLU A 480 -14.84 18.57 4.85
CA GLU A 480 -15.30 19.96 5.06
C GLU A 480 -15.61 20.25 6.54
N ASP A 481 -16.12 19.26 7.29
CA ASP A 481 -16.33 19.38 8.74
C ASP A 481 -15.01 19.56 9.50
N ARG A 482 -13.95 18.84 9.10
CA ARG A 482 -12.62 18.95 9.73
C ARG A 482 -11.81 20.14 9.24
N TYR A 483 -12.04 20.55 8.00
CA TYR A 483 -11.35 21.64 7.29
C TYR A 483 -12.39 22.53 6.58
N PRO A 484 -13.08 23.44 7.30
CA PRO A 484 -14.10 24.29 6.71
C PRO A 484 -13.55 25.17 5.58
N GLY A 485 -14.28 25.24 4.46
CA GLY A 485 -13.89 25.94 3.25
C GLY A 485 -12.90 25.17 2.36
N ALA A 486 -12.61 23.90 2.67
CA ALA A 486 -11.63 23.14 1.90
C ALA A 486 -12.13 22.81 0.49
N LEU A 487 -13.42 22.46 0.33
CA LEU A 487 -13.98 22.17 -0.99
C LEU A 487 -14.02 23.43 -1.88
N ALA A 488 -14.40 24.57 -1.30
CA ALA A 488 -14.47 25.84 -2.01
C ALA A 488 -13.11 26.27 -2.60
N GLN A 489 -12.01 25.99 -1.90
CA GLN A 489 -10.65 26.28 -2.37
C GLN A 489 -10.21 25.40 -3.55
N LEU A 490 -10.84 24.23 -3.73
CA LEU A 490 -10.70 23.40 -4.93
C LEU A 490 -11.70 23.77 -6.05
N GLY A 491 -12.51 24.81 -5.84
CA GLY A 491 -13.57 25.20 -6.78
C GLY A 491 -14.77 24.24 -6.79
N ILE A 492 -14.93 23.40 -5.76
CA ILE A 492 -16.06 22.48 -5.59
C ILE A 492 -17.13 23.20 -4.74
N PRO A 493 -18.32 23.52 -5.29
CA PRO A 493 -19.43 24.03 -4.50
C PRO A 493 -19.84 23.04 -3.41
N LEU A 494 -20.18 23.53 -2.21
CA LEU A 494 -20.46 22.66 -1.05
C LEU A 494 -21.62 21.68 -1.33
N ASP A 495 -22.71 22.18 -1.91
CA ASP A 495 -23.89 21.40 -2.26
C ASP A 495 -23.59 20.29 -3.28
N ALA A 496 -22.74 20.58 -4.27
CA ALA A 496 -22.23 19.58 -5.22
C ALA A 496 -21.28 18.59 -4.53
N GLY A 497 -20.37 19.08 -3.70
CA GLY A 497 -19.31 18.32 -3.05
C GLY A 497 -19.80 17.33 -2.00
N THR A 498 -20.98 17.53 -1.42
CA THR A 498 -21.51 16.69 -0.33
C THR A 498 -22.82 15.97 -0.67
N ASN A 499 -23.28 16.03 -1.93
CA ASN A 499 -24.49 15.33 -2.39
C ASN A 499 -24.21 14.52 -3.66
N PRO A 500 -24.43 13.19 -3.67
CA PRO A 500 -24.07 12.35 -4.83
C PRO A 500 -24.76 12.72 -6.14
N ALA A 501 -26.02 13.17 -6.09
CA ALA A 501 -26.76 13.54 -7.29
C ALA A 501 -26.33 14.91 -7.83
N ALA A 502 -26.07 15.87 -6.94
CA ALA A 502 -25.53 17.17 -7.31
C ALA A 502 -24.09 17.07 -7.84
N TRP A 503 -23.26 16.20 -7.25
CA TRP A 503 -21.90 15.89 -7.72
C TRP A 503 -21.88 15.43 -9.17
N ARG A 504 -22.69 14.41 -9.50
CA ARG A 504 -22.80 13.90 -10.88
C ARG A 504 -23.24 14.99 -11.85
N ARG A 505 -24.27 15.77 -11.48
CA ARG A 505 -24.81 16.84 -12.32
C ARG A 505 -23.77 17.93 -12.56
N TRP A 506 -23.11 18.39 -11.50
CA TRP A 506 -22.05 19.39 -11.56
C TRP A 506 -20.88 18.92 -12.44
N LEU A 507 -20.45 17.66 -12.31
CA LEU A 507 -19.41 17.11 -13.19
C LEU A 507 -19.85 16.95 -14.65
N ALA A 508 -21.16 16.82 -14.93
CA ALA A 508 -21.70 16.70 -16.28
C ALA A 508 -21.94 18.06 -16.97
N GLU A 509 -22.27 19.12 -16.22
CA GLU A 509 -22.50 20.47 -16.72
C GLU A 509 -21.22 21.15 -17.20
N ALA A 510 -21.28 21.77 -18.39
CA ALA A 510 -20.17 22.40 -19.11
C ALA A 510 -19.75 23.74 -18.51
#